data_AF-A0A143ZD61-F1
#
_entry.id   AF-A0A143ZD61-F1
#
_cell.length_a   1.000
_cell.length_b   1.000
_cell.length_c   1.000
_cell.angle_alpha   90.00
_cell.angle_beta   90.00
_cell.angle_gamma   90.00
#
_symmetry.space_group_name_H-M   'P 1'
#
loop_
_entity.id
_entity.type
_entity.pdbx_description
1 polymer ?
#
loop_
_entity_poly.entity_id
_entity_poly.type
_entity_poly.pdbx_seq_one_letter_code
_entity_poly.pdbx_strand_id
1 'polypeptide(L)'
;MSKYAEGDPKTLSEIGFQSGQVGKYLADCLFCFNHELSKKETIDYITQKGCHVPKRTAYEYLSKIETAAERKFALHGHYKNRTTELPHRKGSKGCQADYVTREMIFRFLWFSEPLEESHHAYLFQHYPMLYEIKLCIQSFRQIYECGNMPFLYLFIEKHLDSGIVSLQAFAKGLLKDIEAVENSVASPFSNGFVEGVNNKLKMIKRIMYGRGSLQLLRAKLMLKI
;
A
#
# COMPACT_ATOMS: atom_id res chain seq x y z
N MET A 1 -17.59 44.05 28.33
CA MET A 1 -18.46 44.95 27.53
C MET A 1 -17.67 46.24 27.36
N SER A 2 -17.34 46.78 26.19
CA SER A 2 -17.95 46.79 24.88
C SER A 2 -16.81 46.93 23.84
N LYS A 3 -16.72 46.04 22.85
CA LYS A 3 -15.79 46.18 21.71
C LYS A 3 -16.52 46.18 20.35
N TYR A 4 -17.85 46.25 20.35
CA TYR A 4 -18.67 46.01 19.17
C TYR A 4 -19.70 47.12 18.91
N ALA A 5 -19.49 48.31 19.47
CA ALA A 5 -20.50 49.35 19.36
C ALA A 5 -20.58 49.95 17.94
N GLU A 6 -19.47 50.15 17.23
CA GLU A 6 -19.47 50.89 15.96
C GLU A 6 -18.27 50.43 15.09
N GLY A 7 -18.50 49.67 14.01
CA GLY A 7 -17.40 49.20 13.15
C GLY A 7 -17.81 48.43 11.88
N ASP A 8 -17.78 49.14 10.76
CA ASP A 8 -17.84 48.80 9.32
C ASP A 8 -18.07 47.32 8.87
N PRO A 9 -19.10 47.01 8.04
CA PRO A 9 -19.38 45.68 7.48
C PRO A 9 -18.23 45.01 6.70
N LYS A 10 -17.15 45.73 6.35
CA LYS A 10 -15.93 45.13 5.78
C LYS A 10 -15.24 44.11 6.69
N THR A 11 -15.41 44.23 8.01
CA THR A 11 -14.88 43.28 9.00
C THR A 11 -15.44 41.86 8.86
N LEU A 12 -16.60 41.69 8.20
CA LEU A 12 -17.17 40.37 7.89
C LEU A 12 -16.55 39.72 6.63
N SER A 13 -15.85 40.48 5.77
CA SER A 13 -15.17 39.92 4.59
C SER A 13 -13.80 39.31 4.91
N GLU A 14 -13.29 39.55 6.13
CA GLU A 14 -11.96 39.15 6.58
C GLU A 14 -12.00 37.97 7.54
N ILE A 15 -12.74 36.90 7.21
CA ILE A 15 -12.49 35.60 7.86
C ILE A 15 -11.16 35.05 7.31
N GLY A 16 -10.05 35.55 7.85
CA GLY A 16 -8.85 34.80 8.22
C GLY A 16 -8.04 34.03 7.17
N PHE A 17 -8.31 34.15 5.87
CA PHE A 17 -7.56 33.39 4.85
C PHE A 17 -6.38 34.14 4.24
N GLN A 18 -6.27 35.47 4.38
CA GLN A 18 -5.21 36.25 3.71
C GLN A 18 -3.88 36.35 4.47
N SER A 19 -3.77 35.76 5.67
CA SER A 19 -2.55 35.81 6.49
C SER A 19 -1.52 34.77 6.06
N GLY A 20 -0.88 34.97 4.90
CA GLY A 20 0.29 34.19 4.47
C GLY A 20 0.57 34.24 2.97
N GLN A 21 1.78 33.84 2.56
CA GLN A 21 2.21 33.79 1.15
C GLN A 21 1.31 32.87 0.29
N VAL A 22 0.67 31.87 0.90
CA VAL A 22 -0.34 30.99 0.28
C VAL A 22 -1.70 31.70 0.14
N GLY A 23 -2.04 32.58 1.09
CA GLY A 23 -3.32 33.31 1.07
C GLY A 23 -3.50 34.27 -0.09
N LYS A 24 -2.39 34.71 -0.70
CA LYS A 24 -2.38 35.47 -1.97
C LYS A 24 -2.94 34.66 -3.15
N TYR A 25 -2.96 33.33 -3.03
CA TYR A 25 -3.45 32.39 -4.04
C TYR A 25 -4.77 31.73 -3.61
N LEU A 26 -5.53 32.36 -2.69
CA LEU A 26 -6.82 31.82 -2.20
C LEU A 26 -7.81 31.56 -3.35
N ALA A 27 -7.90 32.47 -4.32
CA ALA A 27 -8.79 32.30 -5.48
C ALA A 27 -8.43 31.06 -6.29
N ASP A 28 -7.14 30.80 -6.51
CA ASP A 28 -6.65 29.59 -7.18
C ASP A 28 -6.92 28.34 -6.35
N CYS A 29 -6.75 28.39 -5.03
CA CYS A 29 -7.05 27.27 -4.13
C CYS A 29 -8.54 26.90 -4.15
N LEU A 30 -9.43 27.89 -4.12
CA LEU A 30 -10.88 27.69 -4.19
C LEU A 30 -11.32 27.21 -5.56
N PHE A 31 -10.69 27.69 -6.64
CA PHE A 31 -10.91 27.17 -7.98
C PHE A 31 -10.60 25.66 -8.04
N CYS A 32 -9.45 25.25 -7.52
CA CYS A 32 -9.08 23.84 -7.46
C CYS A 32 -10.01 23.01 -6.57
N PHE A 33 -10.43 23.56 -5.42
CA PHE A 33 -11.35 22.91 -4.50
C PHE A 33 -12.73 22.65 -5.12
N ASN A 34 -13.22 23.57 -5.96
CA ASN A 34 -14.52 23.43 -6.63
C ASN A 34 -14.47 22.53 -7.87
N HIS A 35 -13.30 22.33 -8.46
CA HIS A 35 -13.08 21.40 -9.57
C HIS A 35 -12.62 20.01 -9.10
N GLU A 36 -12.84 19.67 -7.83
CA GLU A 36 -12.50 18.36 -7.24
C GLU A 36 -11.03 17.97 -7.43
N LEU A 37 -10.11 18.94 -7.41
CA LEU A 37 -8.68 18.65 -7.39
C LEU A 37 -8.25 18.28 -5.97
N SER A 38 -7.21 17.45 -5.87
CA SER A 38 -6.61 17.06 -4.61
C SER A 38 -5.73 18.16 -4.03
N LYS A 39 -5.40 18.07 -2.73
CA LYS A 39 -4.46 19.01 -2.09
C LYS A 39 -3.12 19.08 -2.80
N LYS A 40 -2.61 17.95 -3.33
CA LYS A 40 -1.33 17.92 -4.04
C LYS A 40 -1.40 18.66 -5.38
N GLU A 41 -2.44 18.40 -6.16
CA GLU A 41 -2.66 19.10 -7.45
C GLU A 41 -2.88 20.60 -7.24
N THR A 42 -3.59 20.96 -6.18
CA THR A 42 -3.76 22.36 -5.78
C THR A 42 -2.42 23.02 -5.45
N ILE A 43 -1.53 22.33 -4.72
CA ILE A 43 -0.18 22.82 -4.40
C ILE A 43 0.67 22.95 -5.66
N ASP A 44 0.61 21.98 -6.58
CA ASP A 44 1.35 22.03 -7.84
C ASP A 44 0.86 23.18 -8.73
N TYR A 45 -0.45 23.43 -8.77
CA TYR A 45 -1.08 24.53 -9.51
C TYR A 45 -0.65 25.91 -8.99
N ILE A 46 -0.70 26.14 -7.67
CA ILE A 46 -0.25 27.42 -7.09
C ILE A 46 1.27 27.59 -7.21
N THR A 47 2.04 26.51 -7.21
CA THR A 47 3.51 26.55 -7.40
C THR A 47 3.86 26.98 -8.83
N GLN A 48 3.14 26.49 -9.84
CA GLN A 48 3.31 26.93 -11.23
C GLN A 48 2.97 28.41 -11.42
N LYS A 49 2.04 28.96 -10.62
CA LYS A 49 1.73 30.39 -10.58
C LYS A 49 2.67 31.24 -9.70
N GLY A 50 3.77 30.65 -9.22
CA GLY A 50 4.83 31.37 -8.50
C GLY A 50 4.73 31.32 -6.97
N CYS A 51 3.85 30.49 -6.39
CA CYS A 51 3.79 30.30 -4.95
C CYS A 51 4.92 29.34 -4.49
N HIS A 52 6.03 29.90 -4.01
CA HIS A 52 7.13 29.10 -3.46
C HIS A 52 7.09 29.09 -1.93
N VAL A 53 6.31 28.16 -1.36
CA VAL A 53 6.24 27.91 0.08
C VAL A 53 6.63 26.48 0.42
N PRO A 54 7.09 26.19 1.65
CA PRO A 54 7.27 24.82 2.11
C PRO A 54 5.96 24.02 1.97
N LYS A 55 6.05 22.78 1.47
CA LYS A 55 4.87 21.92 1.24
C LYS A 55 3.98 21.82 2.48
N ARG A 56 4.58 21.66 3.66
CA ARG A 56 3.87 21.60 4.94
C ARG A 56 2.96 22.81 5.17
N THR A 57 3.48 24.01 4.93
CA THR A 57 2.75 25.27 5.07
C THR A 57 1.56 25.35 4.10
N ALA A 58 1.74 24.87 2.86
CA ALA A 58 0.64 24.81 1.89
C ALA A 58 -0.43 23.80 2.31
N TYR A 59 -0.04 22.60 2.77
CA TYR A 59 -0.99 21.59 3.27
C TYR A 59 -1.76 22.07 4.50
N GLU A 60 -1.09 22.72 5.46
CA GLU A 60 -1.72 23.30 6.64
C GLU A 60 -2.76 24.37 6.24
N TYR A 61 -2.44 25.22 5.25
CA TYR A 61 -3.37 26.21 4.72
C TYR A 61 -4.59 25.58 4.02
N LEU A 62 -4.40 24.59 3.14
CA LEU A 62 -5.51 23.88 2.49
C LEU A 62 -6.39 23.13 3.49
N SER A 63 -5.82 22.66 4.61
CA SER A 63 -6.59 22.00 5.67
C SER A 63 -7.50 22.96 6.45
N LYS A 64 -7.13 24.25 6.53
CA LYS A 64 -8.01 25.31 7.04
C LYS A 64 -9.21 25.53 6.11
N ILE A 65 -9.01 25.48 4.79
CA ILE A 65 -10.09 25.57 3.80
C ILE A 65 -11.08 24.41 3.97
N GLU A 66 -10.59 23.17 4.16
CA GLU A 66 -11.48 22.01 4.41
C GLU A 66 -12.31 22.17 5.68
N THR A 67 -11.70 22.69 6.73
CA THR A 67 -12.36 22.87 8.03
C THR A 67 -13.44 23.94 7.93
N ALA A 68 -13.21 25.02 7.19
CA ALA A 68 -14.18 26.08 6.99
C ALA A 68 -15.29 25.72 5.99
N ALA A 69 -15.01 24.86 5.01
CA ALA A 69 -15.98 24.44 4.01
C ALA A 69 -16.76 23.18 4.41
N GLU A 70 -16.46 22.58 5.57
CA GLU A 70 -16.99 21.28 6.04
C GLU A 70 -16.91 20.16 5.00
N ARG A 71 -15.99 20.29 4.04
CA ARG A 71 -15.81 19.41 2.88
C ARG A 71 -14.33 19.22 2.63
N LYS A 72 -13.93 17.97 2.38
CA LYS A 72 -12.53 17.63 2.07
C LYS A 72 -12.20 17.91 0.61
N PHE A 73 -10.94 18.24 0.32
CA PHE A 73 -10.43 18.17 -1.05
C PHE A 73 -10.58 16.74 -1.57
N ALA A 74 -10.61 16.58 -2.89
CA ALA A 74 -10.65 15.26 -3.48
C ALA A 74 -9.46 14.41 -3.01
N LEU A 75 -9.71 13.11 -2.87
CA LEU A 75 -8.66 12.16 -2.56
C LEU A 75 -7.61 12.25 -3.66
N HIS A 76 -6.37 12.56 -3.27
CA HIS A 76 -5.25 12.36 -4.18
C HIS A 76 -5.23 10.88 -4.53
N GLY A 77 -5.33 10.56 -5.82
CA GLY A 77 -5.24 9.17 -6.30
C GLY A 77 -4.10 8.47 -5.57
N HIS A 78 -4.40 7.31 -4.97
CA HIS A 78 -3.48 6.55 -4.13
C HIS A 78 -2.05 6.62 -4.65
N TYR A 79 -1.09 6.79 -3.73
CA TYR A 79 0.34 6.76 -3.99
C TYR A 79 0.65 5.67 -5.02
N LYS A 80 0.73 6.08 -6.28
CA LYS A 80 1.14 5.23 -7.37
C LYS A 80 2.63 5.13 -7.16
N ASN A 81 3.05 4.07 -6.46
CA ASN A 81 4.41 3.57 -6.61
C ASN A 81 4.69 3.64 -8.11
N ARG A 82 5.82 4.22 -8.53
CA ARG A 82 6.19 4.52 -9.93
C ARG A 82 6.00 3.36 -10.94
N THR A 83 5.60 2.18 -10.49
CA THR A 83 5.12 1.04 -11.26
C THR A 83 3.69 1.18 -11.82
N THR A 84 2.80 2.00 -11.24
CA THR A 84 1.37 2.05 -11.64
C THR A 84 0.98 3.19 -12.60
N GLU A 85 1.92 4.07 -12.97
CA GLU A 85 1.72 5.12 -14.00
C GLU A 85 2.61 5.00 -15.23
N LEU A 86 3.45 3.96 -15.30
CA LEU A 86 3.84 3.52 -16.63
C LEU A 86 2.53 3.03 -17.26
N PRO A 87 2.13 3.51 -18.46
CA PRO A 87 1.09 2.80 -19.21
C PRO A 87 1.49 1.35 -19.15
N HIS A 88 0.55 0.49 -18.73
CA HIS A 88 0.76 -0.94 -18.74
C HIS A 88 1.28 -1.26 -20.14
N ARG A 89 2.60 -1.41 -20.27
CA ARG A 89 3.20 -1.97 -21.47
C ARG A 89 2.78 -3.42 -21.35
N LYS A 90 1.53 -3.73 -21.77
CA LYS A 90 1.31 -4.93 -22.58
C LYS A 90 2.55 -5.00 -23.45
N GLY A 91 3.39 -6.02 -23.23
CA GLY A 91 4.81 -6.04 -23.60
C GLY A 91 5.03 -5.11 -24.78
N SER A 92 5.72 -3.98 -24.56
CA SER A 92 5.80 -2.98 -25.62
C SER A 92 6.40 -3.65 -26.83
N LYS A 93 5.62 -3.78 -27.91
CA LYS A 93 6.12 -4.09 -29.25
C LYS A 93 6.97 -2.91 -29.68
N GLY A 94 8.16 -2.79 -29.11
CA GLY A 94 9.23 -2.03 -29.74
C GLY A 94 9.55 -2.77 -31.02
N CYS A 95 9.91 -2.05 -32.09
CA CYS A 95 10.22 -2.61 -33.41
C CYS A 95 11.34 -3.69 -33.45
N GLN A 96 11.89 -4.11 -32.30
CA GLN A 96 12.95 -5.12 -32.20
C GLN A 96 12.83 -6.12 -31.03
N ALA A 97 12.05 -5.88 -29.97
CA ALA A 97 11.91 -6.84 -28.85
C ALA A 97 10.68 -6.56 -27.98
N ASP A 98 10.07 -7.65 -27.49
CA ASP A 98 9.03 -7.62 -26.46
C ASP A 98 9.64 -7.69 -25.06
N TYR A 99 9.06 -6.98 -24.10
CA TYR A 99 9.59 -6.85 -22.74
C TYR A 99 8.65 -7.49 -21.71
N VAL A 100 9.18 -8.45 -20.95
CA VAL A 100 8.50 -9.03 -19.77
C VAL A 100 9.07 -8.42 -18.50
N THR A 101 8.21 -7.81 -17.69
CA THR A 101 8.63 -7.27 -16.39
C THR A 101 8.58 -8.31 -15.28
N ARG A 102 9.40 -8.14 -14.24
CA ARG A 102 9.33 -8.96 -13.02
C ARG A 102 7.92 -8.96 -12.41
N GLU A 103 7.24 -7.83 -12.45
CA GLU A 103 5.87 -7.70 -11.95
C GLU A 103 4.91 -8.61 -12.71
N MET A 104 5.00 -8.66 -14.04
CA MET A 104 4.17 -9.56 -14.86
C MET A 104 4.39 -11.02 -14.49
N ILE A 105 5.65 -11.43 -14.32
CA ILE A 105 6.00 -12.80 -13.90
C ILE A 105 5.43 -13.07 -12.49
N PHE A 106 5.61 -12.13 -11.56
CA PHE A 106 5.10 -12.27 -10.21
C PHE A 106 3.58 -12.42 -10.18
N ARG A 107 2.85 -11.59 -10.93
CA ARG A 107 1.39 -11.66 -10.99
C ARG A 107 0.89 -12.94 -11.65
N PHE A 108 1.55 -13.39 -12.69
CA PHE A 108 1.22 -14.68 -13.30
C PHE A 108 1.46 -15.85 -12.34
N LEU A 109 2.55 -15.84 -11.58
CA LEU A 109 2.84 -16.90 -10.60
C LEU A 109 1.90 -16.86 -9.39
N TRP A 110 1.59 -15.66 -8.87
CA TRP A 110 0.91 -15.49 -7.59
C TRP A 110 -0.59 -15.22 -7.68
N PHE A 111 -1.07 -14.62 -8.77
CA PHE A 111 -2.48 -14.28 -8.99
C PHE A 111 -3.10 -15.02 -10.18
N SER A 112 -2.33 -15.89 -10.84
CA SER A 112 -2.77 -16.60 -12.06
C SER A 112 -3.22 -15.65 -13.18
N GLU A 113 -2.72 -14.40 -13.19
CA GLU A 113 -2.99 -13.46 -14.27
C GLU A 113 -2.39 -13.98 -15.59
N PRO A 114 -3.11 -13.88 -16.72
CA PRO A 114 -2.64 -14.43 -17.98
C PRO A 114 -1.40 -13.69 -18.51
N LEU A 115 -0.41 -14.46 -18.97
CA LEU A 115 0.70 -13.98 -19.80
C LEU A 115 0.35 -14.17 -21.28
N GLU A 116 0.87 -13.29 -22.12
CA GLU A 116 0.79 -13.47 -23.57
C GLU A 116 1.50 -14.78 -23.99
N GLU A 117 0.95 -15.46 -24.99
CA GLU A 117 1.39 -16.81 -25.38
C GLU A 117 2.86 -16.85 -25.82
N SER A 118 3.32 -15.81 -26.52
CA SER A 118 4.73 -15.64 -26.92
C SER A 118 5.68 -15.56 -25.71
N HIS A 119 5.31 -14.78 -24.70
CA HIS A 119 6.06 -14.67 -23.46
C HIS A 119 6.03 -15.97 -22.66
N HIS A 120 4.89 -16.66 -22.63
CA HIS A 120 4.77 -17.96 -21.98
C HIS A 120 5.69 -18.99 -22.64
N ALA A 121 5.62 -19.17 -23.96
CA ALA A 121 6.48 -20.10 -24.68
C ALA A 121 7.97 -19.84 -24.39
N TYR A 122 8.40 -18.58 -24.50
CA TYR A 122 9.80 -18.21 -24.27
C TYR A 122 10.25 -18.44 -22.82
N LEU A 123 9.49 -17.96 -21.83
CA LEU A 123 9.87 -18.07 -20.42
C LEU A 123 9.98 -19.51 -19.96
N PHE A 124 9.05 -20.37 -20.37
CA PHE A 124 9.02 -21.76 -19.93
C PHE A 124 10.01 -22.65 -20.67
N GLN A 125 10.37 -22.29 -21.91
CA GLN A 125 11.47 -22.93 -22.62
C GLN A 125 12.84 -22.61 -21.99
N HIS A 126 13.07 -21.35 -21.62
CA HIS A 126 14.37 -20.91 -21.10
C HIS A 126 14.52 -21.04 -19.58
N TYR A 127 13.41 -21.00 -18.83
CA TYR A 127 13.38 -21.05 -17.36
C TYR A 127 12.34 -22.07 -16.88
N PRO A 128 12.58 -23.38 -17.09
CA PRO A 128 11.64 -24.44 -16.68
C PRO A 128 11.36 -24.43 -15.18
N MET A 129 12.29 -23.93 -14.36
CA MET A 129 12.10 -23.75 -12.92
C MET A 129 10.88 -22.89 -12.55
N LEU A 130 10.44 -21.97 -13.43
CA LEU A 130 9.24 -21.15 -13.21
C LEU A 130 7.98 -22.02 -13.14
N TYR A 131 7.95 -23.13 -13.87
CA TYR A 131 6.85 -24.09 -13.81
C TYR A 131 6.78 -24.80 -12.46
N GLU A 132 7.93 -25.28 -11.96
CA GLU A 132 8.01 -25.90 -10.64
C GLU A 132 7.57 -24.94 -9.53
N ILE A 133 8.02 -23.68 -9.60
CA ILE A 133 7.61 -22.65 -8.64
C ILE A 133 6.10 -22.37 -8.73
N LYS A 134 5.55 -22.27 -9.94
CA LYS A 134 4.11 -22.05 -10.14
C LYS A 134 3.29 -23.20 -9.54
N LEU A 135 3.68 -24.44 -9.82
CA LEU A 135 3.03 -25.62 -9.26
C LEU A 135 3.15 -25.68 -7.74
N CYS A 136 4.30 -25.31 -7.19
CA CYS A 136 4.51 -25.22 -5.74
C CYS A 136 3.51 -24.24 -5.11
N ILE A 137 3.34 -23.04 -5.68
CA ILE A 137 2.41 -22.02 -5.14
C ILE A 137 0.96 -22.53 -5.21
N GLN A 138 0.56 -23.11 -6.34
CA GLN A 138 -0.81 -23.56 -6.55
C GLN A 138 -1.17 -24.74 -5.65
N SER A 139 -0.31 -25.77 -5.60
CA SER A 139 -0.52 -26.94 -4.73
C SER A 139 -0.52 -26.54 -3.25
N PHE A 140 0.37 -25.64 -2.83
CA PHE A 140 0.39 -25.16 -1.45
C PHE A 140 -0.92 -24.45 -1.08
N ARG A 141 -1.47 -23.60 -1.96
CA ARG A 141 -2.78 -22.96 -1.71
C ARG A 141 -3.92 -23.96 -1.60
N GLN A 142 -3.94 -24.95 -2.50
CA GLN A 142 -4.98 -25.98 -2.49
C GLN A 142 -5.01 -26.78 -1.18
N ILE A 143 -3.85 -27.00 -0.54
CA ILE A 143 -3.80 -27.66 0.78
C ILE A 143 -4.61 -26.88 1.82
N TYR A 144 -4.46 -25.55 1.85
CA TYR A 144 -5.18 -24.68 2.78
C TYR A 144 -6.63 -24.44 2.39
N GLU A 145 -6.94 -24.39 1.09
CA GLU A 145 -8.33 -24.26 0.60
C GLU A 145 -9.15 -25.52 0.90
N CYS A 146 -8.55 -26.71 0.75
CA CYS A 146 -9.23 -27.98 1.00
C CYS A 146 -9.08 -28.49 2.44
N GLY A 147 -8.16 -27.92 3.24
CA GLY A 147 -7.85 -28.40 4.59
C GLY A 147 -7.36 -29.86 4.63
N ASN A 148 -6.71 -30.34 3.56
CA ASN A 148 -6.42 -31.76 3.37
C ASN A 148 -5.01 -32.12 3.88
N MET A 149 -4.94 -32.82 5.02
CA MET A 149 -3.67 -33.23 5.64
C MET A 149 -2.82 -34.18 4.78
N PRO A 150 -3.38 -35.26 4.18
CA PRO A 150 -2.61 -36.09 3.27
C PRO A 150 -1.91 -35.29 2.15
N PHE A 151 -2.55 -34.25 1.62
CA PHE A 151 -1.94 -33.41 0.58
C PHE A 151 -0.77 -32.58 1.09
N LEU A 152 -0.76 -32.20 2.37
CA LEU A 152 0.39 -31.53 3.01
C LEU A 152 1.62 -32.43 3.01
N TYR A 153 1.47 -33.68 3.41
CA TYR A 153 2.57 -34.63 3.48
C TYR A 153 3.13 -34.97 2.09
N LEU A 154 2.26 -35.22 1.11
CA LEU A 154 2.66 -35.45 -0.28
C LEU A 154 3.36 -34.23 -0.88
N PHE A 155 2.91 -33.02 -0.54
CA PHE A 155 3.54 -31.78 -0.97
C PHE A 155 4.97 -31.65 -0.41
N ILE A 156 5.16 -31.91 0.89
CA ILE A 156 6.47 -31.84 1.54
C ILE A 156 7.42 -32.84 0.88
N GLU A 157 7.01 -34.11 0.75
CA GLU A 157 7.82 -35.17 0.13
C GLU A 157 8.28 -34.79 -1.27
N LYS A 158 7.34 -34.35 -2.13
CA LYS A 158 7.64 -33.90 -3.50
C LYS A 158 8.70 -32.79 -3.54
N HIS A 159 8.62 -31.82 -2.64
CA HIS A 159 9.51 -30.65 -2.66
C HIS A 159 10.83 -30.85 -1.91
N LEU A 160 10.97 -31.91 -1.10
CA LEU A 160 12.26 -32.34 -0.56
C LEU A 160 13.22 -32.81 -1.65
N ASP A 161 12.69 -33.44 -2.70
CA ASP A 161 13.45 -33.96 -3.84
C ASP A 161 13.52 -32.98 -5.04
N SER A 162 12.96 -31.77 -4.92
CA SER A 162 13.01 -30.77 -6.01
C SER A 162 14.46 -30.37 -6.31
N GLY A 163 14.80 -30.14 -7.59
CA GLY A 163 16.11 -29.62 -7.99
C GLY A 163 16.38 -28.18 -7.54
N ILE A 164 15.38 -27.49 -6.99
CA ILE A 164 15.45 -26.09 -6.55
C ILE A 164 15.76 -26.04 -5.05
N VAL A 165 16.98 -25.63 -4.70
CA VAL A 165 17.48 -25.57 -3.30
C VAL A 165 16.55 -24.77 -2.39
N SER A 166 15.95 -23.68 -2.86
CA SER A 166 15.02 -22.88 -2.07
C SER A 166 13.69 -23.59 -1.77
N LEU A 167 13.20 -24.44 -2.68
CA LEU A 167 12.01 -25.26 -2.44
C LEU A 167 12.32 -26.41 -1.46
N GLN A 168 13.49 -27.04 -1.58
CA GLN A 168 13.94 -28.03 -0.61
C GLN A 168 14.05 -27.43 0.80
N ALA A 169 14.64 -26.23 0.92
CA ALA A 169 14.77 -25.54 2.19
C ALA A 169 13.39 -25.18 2.78
N PHE A 170 12.44 -24.77 1.92
CA PHE A 170 11.07 -24.51 2.32
C PHE A 170 10.40 -25.79 2.87
N ALA A 171 10.49 -26.91 2.14
CA ALA A 171 9.93 -28.19 2.57
C ALA A 171 10.55 -28.70 3.89
N LYS A 172 11.88 -28.59 4.05
CA LYS A 172 12.57 -28.90 5.31
C LYS A 172 12.10 -28.00 6.46
N GLY A 173 11.83 -26.73 6.19
CA GLY A 173 11.26 -25.80 7.16
C GLY A 173 9.87 -26.23 7.62
N LEU A 174 9.00 -26.63 6.69
CA LEU A 174 7.67 -27.16 7.03
C LEU A 174 7.75 -28.41 7.89
N LEU A 175 8.68 -29.33 7.57
CA LEU A 175 8.86 -30.57 8.32
C LEU A 175 9.40 -30.33 9.73
N LYS A 176 10.27 -29.32 9.91
CA LYS A 176 10.82 -28.95 11.21
C LYS A 176 9.72 -28.49 12.19
N ASP A 177 8.74 -27.74 11.69
CA ASP A 177 7.66 -27.16 12.48
C ASP A 177 6.31 -27.85 12.19
N ILE A 178 6.33 -29.15 11.87
CA ILE A 178 5.17 -29.89 11.31
C ILE A 178 3.92 -29.78 12.19
N GLU A 179 4.04 -29.88 13.52
CA GLU A 179 2.89 -29.76 14.43
C GLU A 179 2.18 -28.41 14.28
N ALA A 180 2.93 -27.32 14.09
CA ALA A 180 2.36 -25.99 13.88
C ALA A 180 1.71 -25.88 12.49
N VAL A 181 2.32 -26.50 11.47
CA VAL A 181 1.78 -26.51 10.11
C VAL A 181 0.48 -27.32 10.04
N GLU A 182 0.42 -28.49 10.66
CA GLU A 182 -0.81 -29.28 10.78
C GLU A 182 -1.90 -28.49 11.50
N ASN A 183 -1.59 -27.87 12.63
CA ASN A 183 -2.58 -27.03 13.30
C ASN A 183 -3.05 -25.87 12.41
N SER A 184 -2.18 -25.32 11.56
CA SER A 184 -2.54 -24.24 10.63
C SER A 184 -3.46 -24.68 9.50
N VAL A 185 -3.38 -25.93 9.04
CA VAL A 185 -4.22 -26.47 7.96
C VAL A 185 -5.54 -27.03 8.50
N ALA A 186 -5.56 -27.61 9.71
CA ALA A 186 -6.78 -28.12 10.33
C ALA A 186 -7.65 -27.01 10.95
N SER A 187 -7.05 -25.91 11.40
CA SER A 187 -7.76 -24.84 12.08
C SER A 187 -8.58 -23.99 11.11
N PRO A 188 -9.86 -23.70 11.41
CA PRO A 188 -10.65 -22.73 10.66
C PRO A 188 -10.26 -21.28 11.00
N PHE A 189 -9.45 -21.07 12.03
CA PHE A 189 -9.07 -19.74 12.50
C PHE A 189 -7.79 -19.26 11.83
N SER A 190 -7.84 -18.04 11.28
CA SER A 190 -6.63 -17.38 10.78
C SER A 190 -5.82 -16.76 11.92
N ASN A 191 -4.50 -16.83 11.82
CA ASN A 191 -3.59 -16.08 12.69
C ASN A 191 -3.60 -14.56 12.40
N GLY A 192 -4.39 -14.09 11.44
CA GLY A 192 -4.41 -12.69 10.99
C GLY A 192 -4.74 -11.70 12.10
N PHE A 193 -5.62 -12.06 13.04
CA PHE A 193 -5.91 -11.20 14.20
C PHE A 193 -4.68 -11.04 15.11
N VAL A 194 -4.04 -12.16 15.46
CA VAL A 194 -2.85 -12.19 16.32
C VAL A 194 -1.68 -11.47 15.65
N GLU A 195 -1.46 -11.71 14.36
CA GLU A 195 -0.46 -11.01 13.56
C GLU A 195 -0.74 -9.51 13.46
N GLY A 196 -2.01 -9.11 13.29
CA GLY A 196 -2.43 -7.71 13.29
C GLY A 196 -2.09 -7.01 14.61
N VAL A 197 -2.40 -7.63 15.74
CA VAL A 197 -2.05 -7.11 17.07
C VAL A 197 -0.54 -7.04 17.24
N ASN A 198 0.20 -8.07 16.84
CA ASN A 198 1.67 -8.09 16.89
C ASN A 198 2.28 -6.99 16.02
N ASN A 199 1.75 -6.76 14.83
CA ASN A 199 2.20 -5.69 13.93
C ASN A 199 1.93 -4.30 14.51
N LYS A 200 0.75 -4.09 15.10
CA LYS A 200 0.41 -2.84 15.82
C LYS A 200 1.38 -2.61 16.99
N LEU A 201 1.63 -3.64 17.80
CA LEU A 201 2.57 -3.55 18.91
C LEU A 201 4.00 -3.23 18.43
N LYS A 202 4.48 -3.93 17.39
CA LYS A 202 5.80 -3.67 16.79
C LYS A 202 5.90 -2.23 16.27
N MET A 203 4.85 -1.71 15.63
CA MET A 203 4.78 -0.32 15.17
C MET A 203 4.89 0.66 16.33
N ILE A 204 4.10 0.47 17.40
CA ILE A 204 4.14 1.34 18.59
C ILE A 204 5.54 1.32 19.21
N LYS A 205 6.15 0.15 19.36
CA LYS A 205 7.54 0.03 19.87
C LYS A 205 8.55 0.79 19.00
N ARG A 206 8.43 0.74 17.67
CA ARG A 206 9.29 1.49 16.75
C ARG A 206 9.13 3.00 16.90
N ILE A 207 7.88 3.50 17.00
CA ILE A 207 7.59 4.92 17.24
C ILE A 207 8.19 5.38 18.58
N MET A 208 8.23 4.48 19.56
CA MET A 208 8.81 4.74 20.89
C MET A 208 10.32 4.49 20.95
N TYR A 209 11.00 4.25 19.83
CA TYR A 209 12.43 3.95 19.77
C TYR A 209 12.85 2.78 20.68
N GLY A 210 11.96 1.81 20.88
CA GLY A 210 12.16 0.69 21.81
C GLY A 210 12.08 1.08 23.30
N ARG A 211 11.85 2.35 23.63
CA ARG A 211 11.79 2.87 25.00
C ARG A 211 10.33 2.95 25.46
N GLY A 212 9.86 1.89 26.11
CA GLY A 212 8.54 1.88 26.74
C GLY A 212 8.41 0.76 27.75
N SER A 213 8.07 1.10 28.99
CA SER A 213 7.69 0.10 29.99
C SER A 213 6.41 -0.61 29.55
N LEU A 214 6.17 -1.82 30.08
CA LEU A 214 4.96 -2.59 29.76
C LEU A 214 3.68 -1.78 30.00
N GLN A 215 3.65 -0.97 31.06
CA GLN A 215 2.52 -0.09 31.39
C GLN A 215 2.28 0.94 30.29
N LEU A 216 3.33 1.58 29.78
CA LEU A 216 3.23 2.60 28.73
C LEU A 216 2.80 2.00 27.38
N LEU A 217 3.29 0.80 27.06
CA LEU A 217 2.88 0.04 25.87
C LEU A 217 1.40 -0.35 25.96
N ARG A 218 0.93 -0.81 27.12
CA ARG A 218 -0.49 -1.12 27.36
C ARG A 218 -1.37 0.12 27.19
N ALA A 219 -0.99 1.24 27.82
CA ALA A 219 -1.71 2.50 27.68
C ALA A 219 -1.83 2.94 26.20
N LYS A 220 -0.72 2.89 25.45
CA LYS A 220 -0.73 3.23 24.02
C LYS A 220 -1.51 2.26 23.13
N LEU A 221 -1.58 0.98 23.49
CA LEU A 221 -2.38 0.00 22.75
C LEU A 221 -3.89 0.23 22.93
N MET A 222 -4.30 0.63 24.14
CA MET A 222 -5.69 0.90 24.51
C MET A 222 -6.18 2.27 24.02
N LEU A 223 -5.29 3.26 23.92
CA LEU A 223 -5.57 4.51 23.21
C LEU A 223 -5.81 4.19 21.72
N LYS A 224 -7.08 4.23 21.30
CA LYS A 224 -7.42 4.26 19.88
C LYS A 224 -6.90 5.58 19.31
N ILE A 225 -5.82 5.49 18.52
CA ILE A 225 -5.31 6.58 17.69
C ILE A 225 -6.06 6.53 16.36
#